data_AF-A0A6N2Z0Y4-F1
#
_entry.id   AF-A0A6N2Z0Y4-F1
#
_cell.length_a   1.000
_cell.length_b   1.000
_cell.length_c   1.000
_cell.angle_alpha   90.00
_cell.angle_beta   90.00
_cell.angle_gamma   90.00
#
_symmetry.space_group_name_H-M   'P 1'
#
loop_
_entity.id
_entity.type
_entity.pdbx_description
1 polymer ?
#
loop_
_entity_poly.entity_id
_entity_poly.type
_entity_poly.pdbx_seq_one_letter_code
_entity_poly.pdbx_strand_id
1 'polypeptide(L)' 'MVKRYGFIYVDREEFDLKTLDRYRKDSFYWYKKVIATNGDDLSD' A
#
# COMPACT_ATOMS: atom_id res chain seq x y z
N MET A 1 2.62 -0.97 18.88
CA MET A 1 2.04 -0.21 17.74
C MET A 1 2.77 -0.65 16.48
N VAL A 2 2.13 -1.42 15.60
CA VAL A 2 2.79 -1.94 14.38
C VAL A 2 2.71 -0.86 13.29
N LYS A 3 3.85 -0.36 12.84
CA LYS A 3 3.92 0.69 11.81
C LYS A 3 4.00 0.06 10.42
N ARG A 4 3.16 0.50 9.47
CA ARG A 4 3.13 -0.01 8.08
C ARG A 4 3.08 1.15 7.09
N TYR A 5 4.15 1.31 6.31
CA TYR A 5 4.33 2.44 5.40
C TYR A 5 4.01 2.15 3.93
N GLY A 6 3.96 0.88 3.52
CA GLY A 6 3.82 0.53 2.11
C GLY A 6 2.41 0.77 1.56
N PHE A 7 2.34 1.03 0.26
CA PHE A 7 1.10 1.00 -0.56
C PHE A 7 0.55 -0.42 -0.75
N ILE A 8 1.37 -1.43 -0.47
CA ILE A 8 1.01 -2.85 -0.51
C ILE A 8 1.00 -3.34 0.94
N TYR A 9 -0.09 -3.99 1.35
CA TYR A 9 -0.17 -4.71 2.61
C TYR A 9 0.50 -6.08 2.45
N VAL A 10 1.29 -6.47 3.45
CA VAL A 10 1.88 -7.80 3.56
C VAL A 10 1.24 -8.48 4.76
N ASP A 11 0.68 -9.67 4.56
CA ASP A 11 0.08 -10.44 5.64
C ASP A 11 1.16 -11.07 6.51
N ARG A 12 1.48 -10.37 7.60
CA ARG A 12 2.39 -10.76 8.66
C ARG A 12 2.13 -9.90 9.89
N GLU A 13 2.51 -10.39 11.06
CA GLU A 13 2.55 -9.63 12.31
C GLU A 13 4.00 -9.38 12.75
N GLU A 14 4.20 -8.85 13.96
CA GLU A 14 5.54 -8.54 14.49
C GLU A 14 6.36 -9.81 14.77
N PHE A 15 5.69 -10.86 15.28
CA PHE A 15 6.32 -12.11 15.71
C PHE A 15 5.79 -13.34 14.95
N ASP A 16 4.90 -13.15 13.98
CA ASP A 16 4.31 -14.21 13.16
C ASP A 16 4.39 -13.82 11.67
N LEU A 17 4.87 -14.74 10.84
CA LEU A 17 5.01 -14.54 9.41
C LEU A 17 3.69 -14.65 8.64
N LYS A 18 2.67 -15.33 9.18
CA LYS A 18 1.42 -15.65 8.45
C LYS A 18 1.69 -16.19 7.03
N THR A 19 0.87 -15.85 6.04
CA THR A 19 1.02 -16.34 4.66
C THR A 19 2.01 -15.54 3.82
N LEU A 20 2.41 -14.34 4.27
CA LEU A 20 3.21 -13.38 3.52
C LEU A 20 2.57 -12.94 2.19
N ASP A 21 1.26 -13.07 2.05
CA ASP A 21 0.55 -12.61 0.85
C ASP A 21 0.57 -11.09 0.73
N ARG A 22 0.51 -10.61 -0.51
CA ARG A 22 0.56 -9.18 -0.84
C ARG A 22 -0.80 -8.72 -1.35
N TYR A 23 -1.30 -7.64 -0.76
CA TYR A 23 -2.59 -7.06 -1.13
C TYR A 23 -2.43 -5.59 -1.46
N ARG A 24 -3.06 -5.14 -2.55
CA ARG A 24 -3.11 -3.73 -2.92
C ARG A 24 -4.02 -3.00 -1.92
N LYS A 25 -3.51 -1.95 -1.29
CA LYS A 25 -4.31 -1.03 -0.47
C LYS A 25 -4.98 0.01 -1.38
N ASP A 26 -5.91 0.80 -0.86
CA ASP A 26 -6.51 1.90 -1.62
C ASP A 26 -5.46 2.93 -2.07
N SER A 27 -4.49 3.20 -1.19
CA SER A 27 -3.36 4.09 -1.50
C SER A 27 -2.48 3.59 -2.66
N PHE A 28 -2.54 2.30 -3.02
CA PHE A 28 -1.91 1.79 -4.24
C PHE A 28 -2.53 2.40 -5.49
N TYR A 29 -3.87 2.44 -5.56
CA TYR A 29 -4.58 2.97 -6.72
C TYR A 29 -4.45 4.49 -6.80
N TRP A 30 -4.53 5.16 -5.66
CA TRP A 30 -4.23 6.58 -5.56
C TRP A 30 -2.83 6.88 -6.11
N TYR A 31 -1.79 6.20 -5.61
CA TYR A 31 -0.42 6.49 -6.06
C TYR A 31 -0.17 6.08 -7.52
N LYS A 32 -0.84 5.03 -8.00
CA LYS A 32 -0.87 4.68 -9.43
C LYS A 32 -1.41 5.83 -10.29
N LYS A 33 -2.51 6.48 -9.85
CA LYS A 33 -3.10 7.64 -10.53
C LYS A 33 -2.14 8.81 -10.54
N VAL A 34 -1.57 9.15 -9.38
CA VAL A 34 -0.58 10.23 -9.24
C VAL A 34 0.58 10.06 -10.22
N ILE A 35 1.17 8.87 -10.33
CA ILE A 35 2.26 8.62 -11.28
C ILE A 35 1.76 8.75 -12.73
N ALA A 36 0.59 8.21 -13.05
CA ALA A 36 0.03 8.23 -14.40
C ALA A 36 -0.30 9.66 -14.88
N THR A 37 -0.64 10.56 -13.97
CA THR A 37 -0.90 11.98 -14.23
C THR A 37 0.32 12.86 -14.00
N ASN A 38 1.50 12.28 -13.75
CA ASN A 38 2.72 13.01 -13.40
C ASN A 38 2.53 14.02 -12.25
N GLY A 39 1.64 13.70 -11.30
CA GLY A 39 1.32 14.53 -10.15
C GLY A 39 0.20 15.54 -10.35
N ASP A 40 -0.41 15.63 -11.55
CA ASP A 40 -1.46 16.61 -11.83
C ASP A 40 -2.80 16.29 -11.13
N ASP A 41 -3.05 15.01 -10.83
CA ASP A 41 -4.26 14.57 -10.11
C ASP A 41 -3.91 13.90 -8.78
N LEU A 42 -4.20 14.60 -7.68
CA LEU A 42 -4.00 14.16 -6.29
C LEU A 42 -5.30 13.82 -5.55
N SER A 43 -6.45 13.86 -6.24
CA SER A 43 -7.75 13.56 -5.64
C SER A 43 -7.88 12.10 -5.20
N ASP A 44 -8.80 11.81 -4.28
CA ASP A 44 -9.17 10.45 -3.88
C ASP A 44 -10.20 9.84 -4.84
#